data_AF-A0A1J9R8K6-F1
#
_entry.id   AF-A0A1J9R8K6-F1
#
_cell.length_a   1.000
_cell.length_b   1.000
_cell.length_c   1.000
_cell.angle_alpha   90.00
_cell.angle_beta   90.00
_cell.angle_gamma   90.00
#
_symmetry.space_group_name_H-M   'P 1'
#
loop_
_entity.id
_entity.type
_entity.pdbx_description
1 polymer ?
#
loop_
_entity_poly.entity_id
_entity_poly.type
_entity_poly.pdbx_seq_one_letter_code
_entity_poly.pdbx_strand_id
1 'polypeptide(L)'
;MATMASVGSPRAAASVRSRGALSAGAPQGGTSWCCYPAVPPAQRKRNPATARRQPVFSATLLSLTLIVCFFTTTASAFQLPFFNNPTLGTNSTMSVQKYSLPPLPYGYDALEPAISRQIMELHHSKHHQTYITNLNAALATYATATAAGDIPTQLGLQQALKFNGGGHINHSLFWENLAPANSSDVKLATAAPKLAERIAETWGAEEKFKEAFAKALLGIQGSGWGWLVKMEGEGGRLAIVTTKDQDPVVGPGEVPIFGVDMWEHAYYLQYLNGKAAYVQNIWSVLNWKTAEERFLGTRADAFKTLKASI
;
A
#
# COMPACT_ATOMS: atom_id res chain seq x y z
N MET A 1 36.56 65.04 11.11
CA MET A 1 37.72 65.69 10.49
C MET A 1 38.92 64.80 10.80
N ALA A 2 39.54 64.19 9.77
CA ALA A 2 40.53 63.09 9.90
C ALA A 2 39.97 61.80 10.59
N THR A 3 40.52 60.60 10.40
CA THR A 3 41.77 60.21 9.72
C THR A 3 41.61 58.84 9.02
N MET A 4 42.10 58.69 7.79
CA MET A 4 42.39 57.38 7.20
C MET A 4 43.80 56.92 7.60
N ALA A 5 44.03 55.62 7.73
CA ALA A 5 45.37 55.05 7.77
C ALA A 5 45.40 53.77 6.93
N SER A 6 46.35 53.68 5.99
CA SER A 6 46.59 52.50 5.16
C SER A 6 47.88 51.80 5.58
N VAL A 7 47.89 50.47 5.48
CA VAL A 7 49.06 49.59 5.52
C VAL A 7 48.75 48.45 4.55
N GLY A 8 49.61 47.98 3.65
CA GLY A 8 51.04 48.23 3.47
C GLY A 8 51.72 46.88 3.21
N SER A 9 51.89 46.51 1.93
CA SER A 9 52.51 45.25 1.51
C SER A 9 54.01 45.42 1.23
N PRO A 10 54.82 44.37 1.41
CA PRO A 10 55.90 44.12 0.46
C PRO A 10 55.98 42.66 -0.05
N ARG A 11 56.86 42.46 -1.04
CA ARG A 11 56.94 41.31 -1.97
C ARG A 11 57.87 40.16 -1.54
N ALA A 12 57.45 38.95 -1.94
CA ALA A 12 58.17 37.83 -2.58
C ALA A 12 59.71 37.63 -2.48
N ALA A 13 60.13 36.35 -2.34
CA ALA A 13 61.41 35.81 -2.82
C ALA A 13 61.33 34.30 -3.22
N ALA A 14 62.24 33.88 -4.11
CA ALA A 14 62.54 32.56 -4.73
C ALA A 14 62.26 31.27 -3.90
N SER A 15 61.77 30.14 -4.45
CA SER A 15 62.28 29.25 -5.54
C SER A 15 63.49 28.35 -5.18
N VAL A 16 63.29 27.01 -5.15
CA VAL A 16 64.19 25.95 -5.72
C VAL A 16 63.37 24.66 -6.02
N ARG A 17 63.78 23.89 -7.06
CA ARG A 17 63.23 22.58 -7.50
C ARG A 17 64.22 21.43 -7.24
N SER A 18 63.69 20.23 -6.96
CA SER A 18 64.18 18.91 -7.44
C SER A 18 63.04 17.88 -7.26
N ARG A 19 62.48 17.22 -8.28
CA ARG A 19 62.99 16.19 -9.23
C ARG A 19 63.40 14.86 -8.57
N GLY A 20 62.59 13.81 -8.79
CA GLY A 20 62.90 12.41 -8.49
C GLY A 20 61.88 11.45 -9.15
N ALA A 21 62.37 10.38 -9.79
CA ALA A 21 61.62 9.42 -10.62
C ALA A 21 62.37 8.06 -10.63
N LEU A 22 61.91 6.95 -11.22
CA LEU A 22 60.80 6.65 -12.16
C LEU A 22 60.37 5.17 -11.92
N SER A 23 59.58 4.57 -12.84
CA SER A 23 59.28 3.12 -12.96
C SER A 23 58.22 2.57 -11.97
N ALA A 24 57.07 2.02 -12.37
CA ALA A 24 56.73 1.06 -13.44
C ALA A 24 57.17 -0.38 -13.16
N GLY A 25 56.18 -1.29 -13.09
CA GLY A 25 56.35 -2.73 -12.85
C GLY A 25 55.00 -3.42 -12.63
N ALA A 26 54.47 -4.05 -13.68
CA ALA A 26 53.31 -4.93 -13.59
C ALA A 26 53.75 -6.39 -13.43
N PRO A 27 52.87 -7.28 -12.93
CA PRO A 27 52.86 -8.65 -13.45
C PRO A 27 51.48 -9.04 -14.02
N GLN A 28 51.52 -9.94 -15.01
CA GLN A 28 50.35 -10.53 -15.65
C GLN A 28 49.90 -11.82 -14.94
N GLY A 29 48.67 -12.24 -15.24
CA GLY A 29 48.32 -13.66 -15.35
C GLY A 29 47.67 -14.28 -14.11
N GLY A 30 46.45 -14.81 -14.27
CA GLY A 30 45.77 -15.50 -13.17
C GLY A 30 44.25 -15.70 -13.32
N THR A 31 43.74 -15.97 -14.53
CA THR A 31 42.35 -16.40 -14.67
C THR A 31 42.14 -17.79 -14.06
N SER A 32 41.40 -17.88 -12.95
CA SER A 32 40.86 -19.15 -12.46
C SER A 32 39.42 -18.97 -12.03
N TRP A 33 38.50 -19.49 -12.84
CA TRP A 33 37.10 -19.64 -12.47
C TRP A 33 36.99 -20.83 -11.52
N CYS A 34 36.77 -20.58 -10.23
CA CYS A 34 36.44 -21.66 -9.29
C CYS A 34 35.04 -22.19 -9.58
N CYS A 35 34.97 -23.32 -10.29
CA CYS A 35 33.75 -24.07 -10.49
C CYS A 35 33.19 -24.57 -9.15
N TYR A 36 31.96 -24.18 -8.83
CA TYR A 36 31.15 -24.95 -7.88
C TYR A 36 30.79 -26.30 -8.52
N PRO A 37 31.00 -27.44 -7.85
CA PRO A 37 30.55 -28.73 -8.35
C PRO A 37 29.02 -28.79 -8.31
N ALA A 38 28.40 -29.05 -9.46
CA ALA A 38 26.96 -29.18 -9.58
C ALA A 38 26.46 -30.43 -8.81
N VAL A 39 25.43 -30.24 -7.98
CA VAL A 39 24.73 -31.35 -7.31
C VAL A 39 23.91 -32.11 -8.36
N PRO A 40 24.10 -33.43 -8.55
CA PRO A 40 23.31 -34.20 -9.49
C PRO A 40 21.87 -34.37 -8.97
N PRO A 41 20.85 -34.27 -9.84
CA PRO A 41 19.46 -34.42 -9.41
C PRO A 41 19.17 -35.86 -8.96
N ALA A 42 18.69 -36.01 -7.73
CA ALA A 42 18.31 -37.31 -7.18
C ALA A 42 17.19 -37.96 -8.01
N GLN A 43 17.42 -39.17 -8.50
CA GLN A 43 16.46 -39.92 -9.29
C GLN A 43 15.22 -40.28 -8.46
N ARG A 44 14.09 -39.63 -8.76
CA ARG A 44 12.80 -39.91 -8.11
C ARG A 44 12.25 -41.24 -8.61
N LYS A 45 12.55 -42.33 -7.89
CA LYS A 45 12.02 -43.68 -8.19
C LYS A 45 10.49 -43.64 -8.28
N ARG A 46 9.95 -43.94 -9.46
CA ARG A 46 8.52 -44.30 -9.62
C ARG A 46 8.32 -45.68 -9.02
N ASN A 47 7.29 -45.85 -8.19
CA ASN A 47 6.72 -47.17 -7.87
C ASN A 47 5.26 -47.20 -8.34
N PRO A 48 4.76 -48.34 -8.84
CA PRO A 48 3.52 -48.39 -9.61
C PRO A 48 2.25 -48.55 -8.75
N ALA A 49 1.14 -48.28 -9.42
CA ALA A 49 -0.26 -48.43 -9.03
C ALA A 49 -0.61 -49.49 -7.97
N THR A 50 -1.43 -49.07 -7.01
CA THR A 50 -2.38 -49.94 -6.27
C THR A 50 -3.81 -49.48 -6.52
N ALA A 51 -4.47 -50.08 -7.50
CA ALA A 51 -5.89 -49.86 -7.75
C ALA A 51 -6.74 -50.67 -6.75
N ARG A 52 -7.71 -50.05 -6.06
CA ARG A 52 -8.85 -50.80 -5.47
C ARG A 52 -10.13 -49.98 -5.25
N ARG A 53 -11.17 -50.44 -5.97
CA ARG A 53 -12.59 -50.51 -5.58
C ARG A 53 -13.36 -49.21 -5.26
N GLN A 54 -14.10 -48.77 -6.28
CA GLN A 54 -15.40 -48.12 -6.13
C GLN A 54 -16.43 -49.11 -5.53
N PRO A 55 -17.32 -48.70 -4.61
CA PRO A 55 -18.50 -49.49 -4.24
C PRO A 55 -19.66 -49.24 -5.23
N VAL A 56 -20.32 -50.32 -5.63
CA VAL A 56 -21.54 -50.29 -6.46
C VAL A 56 -22.72 -49.84 -5.60
N PHE A 57 -23.50 -48.85 -6.06
CA PHE A 57 -24.81 -48.56 -5.50
C PHE A 57 -25.92 -49.04 -6.44
N SER A 58 -26.87 -49.79 -5.87
CA SER A 58 -27.91 -50.51 -6.59
C SER A 58 -28.95 -49.57 -7.18
N ALA A 59 -29.32 -49.78 -8.44
CA ALA A 59 -30.55 -49.24 -8.98
C ALA A 59 -31.74 -50.00 -8.38
N THR A 60 -32.80 -49.27 -8.00
CA THR A 60 -34.08 -49.84 -7.60
C THR A 60 -35.18 -49.15 -8.40
N LEU A 61 -35.88 -49.90 -9.24
CA LEU A 61 -37.04 -49.41 -9.98
C LEU A 61 -38.18 -49.11 -9.01
N LEU A 62 -38.94 -48.04 -9.25
CA LEU A 62 -40.32 -47.94 -8.78
C LEU A 62 -41.23 -47.35 -9.88
N SER A 63 -41.97 -48.25 -10.50
CA SER A 63 -43.37 -48.13 -10.93
C SER A 63 -43.85 -46.81 -11.57
N LEU A 64 -44.00 -46.85 -12.89
CA LEU A 64 -44.79 -45.89 -13.68
C LEU A 64 -46.28 -46.26 -13.61
N THR A 65 -47.14 -45.40 -13.05
CA THR A 65 -48.61 -45.52 -13.16
C THR A 65 -49.18 -44.51 -14.13
N LEU A 66 -49.73 -45.02 -15.23
CA LEU A 66 -50.42 -44.26 -16.26
C LEU A 66 -51.81 -43.83 -15.74
N ILE A 67 -52.13 -42.53 -15.75
CA ILE A 67 -53.51 -42.05 -15.62
C ILE A 67 -53.89 -41.38 -16.94
N VAL A 68 -54.78 -42.04 -17.68
CA VAL A 68 -55.38 -41.52 -18.90
C VAL A 68 -56.65 -40.77 -18.53
N CYS A 69 -56.64 -39.44 -18.66
CA CYS A 69 -57.84 -38.62 -18.59
C CYS A 69 -58.13 -38.01 -19.96
N PHE A 70 -59.04 -38.63 -20.71
CA PHE A 70 -59.74 -37.96 -21.80
C PHE A 70 -60.65 -36.89 -21.20
N PHE A 71 -60.48 -35.62 -21.58
CA PHE A 71 -61.57 -34.65 -21.55
C PHE A 71 -61.58 -33.77 -22.80
N THR A 72 -62.79 -33.38 -23.18
CA THR A 72 -63.19 -32.97 -24.52
C THR A 72 -62.89 -31.51 -24.84
N THR A 73 -62.69 -31.24 -26.13
CA THR A 73 -62.54 -29.90 -26.71
C THR A 73 -63.75 -28.99 -26.46
N THR A 74 -63.51 -27.82 -25.91
CA THR A 74 -64.28 -26.60 -26.21
C THR A 74 -63.30 -25.46 -26.51
N ALA A 75 -63.31 -24.99 -27.77
CA ALA A 75 -62.52 -23.82 -28.12
C ALA A 75 -63.18 -22.56 -27.52
N SER A 76 -62.38 -21.71 -26.90
CA SER A 76 -62.77 -20.33 -26.55
C SER A 76 -61.57 -19.44 -26.82
N ALA A 77 -61.78 -18.43 -27.65
CA ALA A 77 -60.71 -17.55 -28.10
C ALA A 77 -60.25 -16.65 -26.94
N PHE A 78 -59.16 -17.04 -26.28
CA PHE A 78 -58.49 -16.19 -25.31
C PHE A 78 -57.59 -15.22 -26.07
N GLN A 79 -58.07 -14.00 -26.30
CA GLN A 79 -57.24 -12.93 -26.83
C GLN A 79 -56.16 -12.61 -25.80
N LEU A 80 -54.90 -12.94 -26.15
CA LEU A 80 -53.74 -12.50 -25.38
C LEU A 80 -53.74 -10.96 -25.35
N PRO A 81 -53.66 -10.32 -24.18
CA PRO A 81 -53.37 -8.90 -24.14
C PRO A 81 -51.98 -8.71 -24.74
N PHE A 82 -51.88 -7.84 -25.74
CA PHE A 82 -50.58 -7.35 -26.20
C PHE A 82 -49.88 -6.71 -25.00
N PHE A 83 -48.89 -7.40 -24.44
CA PHE A 83 -47.99 -6.79 -23.47
C PHE A 83 -47.20 -5.71 -24.19
N ASN A 84 -47.68 -4.47 -24.04
CA ASN A 84 -46.96 -3.28 -24.43
C ASN A 84 -45.62 -3.32 -23.67
N ASN A 85 -44.55 -3.61 -24.39
CA ASN A 85 -43.21 -3.63 -23.83
C ASN A 85 -42.88 -2.18 -23.42
N PRO A 86 -42.79 -1.84 -22.11
CA PRO A 86 -42.40 -0.50 -21.74
C PRO A 86 -40.97 -0.31 -22.23
N THR A 87 -40.77 0.67 -23.12
CA THR A 87 -39.45 1.11 -23.55
C THR A 87 -38.58 1.31 -22.32
N LEU A 88 -37.47 0.58 -22.22
CA LEU A 88 -36.53 0.64 -21.10
C LEU A 88 -35.74 1.96 -21.14
N GLY A 89 -36.47 3.05 -20.93
CA GLY A 89 -36.05 4.44 -21.08
C GLY A 89 -35.50 5.02 -19.79
N THR A 90 -34.55 4.33 -19.16
CA THR A 90 -33.73 4.91 -18.10
C THR A 90 -32.27 4.56 -18.34
N ASN A 91 -31.62 5.37 -19.18
CA ASN A 91 -30.18 5.60 -19.04
C ASN A 91 -29.97 6.38 -17.73
N SER A 92 -30.10 5.68 -16.60
CA SER A 92 -29.57 6.14 -15.32
C SER A 92 -28.05 6.14 -15.47
N THR A 93 -27.52 7.28 -15.93
CA THR A 93 -26.09 7.58 -15.87
C THR A 93 -25.68 7.52 -14.41
N MET A 94 -25.19 6.36 -13.97
CA MET A 94 -24.68 6.16 -12.62
C MET A 94 -23.60 7.21 -12.38
N SER A 95 -23.92 8.23 -11.57
CA SER A 95 -23.00 9.33 -11.30
C SER A 95 -21.81 8.77 -10.54
N VAL A 96 -20.69 8.59 -11.24
CA VAL A 96 -19.46 8.09 -10.62
C VAL A 96 -19.02 9.10 -9.57
N GLN A 97 -19.06 8.65 -8.33
CA GLN A 97 -18.64 9.42 -7.17
C GLN A 97 -17.15 9.75 -7.32
N LYS A 98 -16.81 11.05 -7.33
CA LYS A 98 -15.46 11.55 -7.62
C LYS A 98 -14.74 11.87 -6.32
N TYR A 99 -13.47 11.49 -6.23
CA TYR A 99 -12.61 11.85 -5.11
C TYR A 99 -12.00 13.24 -5.28
N SER A 100 -11.80 13.93 -4.17
CA SER A 100 -11.11 15.20 -4.03
C SER A 100 -9.91 15.06 -3.09
N LEU A 101 -8.93 15.97 -3.16
CA LEU A 101 -7.75 15.95 -2.28
C LEU A 101 -8.18 16.38 -0.87
N PRO A 102 -8.14 15.49 0.16
CA PRO A 102 -8.49 15.88 1.51
C PRO A 102 -7.51 16.92 2.03
N PRO A 103 -7.94 17.97 2.75
CA PRO A 103 -7.02 18.91 3.37
C PRO A 103 -6.16 18.19 4.43
N LEU A 104 -4.90 18.59 4.57
CA LEU A 104 -4.07 18.14 5.68
C LEU A 104 -4.65 18.64 7.01
N PRO A 105 -4.58 17.85 8.10
CA PRO A 105 -5.03 18.27 9.43
C PRO A 105 -4.08 19.26 10.13
N TYR A 106 -3.00 19.67 9.46
CA TYR A 106 -1.95 20.55 9.97
C TYR A 106 -1.28 21.32 8.80
N GLY A 107 -0.47 22.34 9.10
CA GLY A 107 0.33 23.08 8.10
C GLY A 107 1.47 22.23 7.52
N TYR A 108 1.93 22.56 6.30
CA TYR A 108 2.97 21.76 5.62
C TYR A 108 4.29 21.66 6.41
N ASP A 109 4.63 22.68 7.20
CA ASP A 109 5.81 22.77 8.06
C ASP A 109 5.62 22.13 9.44
N ALA A 110 4.40 21.73 9.80
CA ALA A 110 4.06 21.33 11.16
C ALA A 110 4.69 20.00 11.64
N LEU A 111 5.31 19.24 10.72
CA LEU A 111 6.03 18.00 11.01
C LEU A 111 7.56 18.19 11.04
N GLU A 112 8.06 19.42 10.93
CA GLU A 112 9.49 19.70 11.09
C GLU A 112 9.94 19.49 12.55
N PRO A 113 11.16 18.96 12.78
CA PRO A 113 12.21 18.66 11.79
C PRO A 113 12.10 17.26 11.16
N ALA A 114 11.11 16.43 11.51
CA ALA A 114 11.04 15.03 11.09
C ALA A 114 10.67 14.85 9.60
N ILE A 115 9.81 15.72 9.06
CA ILE A 115 9.51 15.79 7.63
C ILE A 115 9.42 17.26 7.22
N SER A 116 10.25 17.66 6.25
CA SER A 116 10.35 19.05 5.79
C SER A 116 9.09 19.54 5.09
N ARG A 117 8.83 20.85 5.21
CA ARG A 117 7.75 21.56 4.52
C ARG A 117 7.73 21.30 3.01
N GLN A 118 8.92 21.21 2.39
CA GLN A 118 9.06 20.93 0.96
C GLN A 118 8.56 19.54 0.59
N ILE A 119 8.88 18.51 1.38
CA ILE A 119 8.38 17.15 1.17
C ILE A 119 6.86 17.15 1.34
N MET A 120 6.36 17.69 2.45
CA MET A 120 4.91 17.69 2.74
C MET A 120 4.09 18.41 1.66
N GLU A 121 4.57 19.56 1.17
CA GLU A 121 3.91 20.30 0.09
C GLU A 121 3.86 19.50 -1.22
N LEU A 122 4.96 18.85 -1.62
CA LEU A 122 5.02 18.06 -2.85
C LEU A 122 4.23 16.74 -2.73
N HIS A 123 4.45 16.00 -1.65
CA HIS A 123 3.86 14.69 -1.39
C HIS A 123 2.32 14.78 -1.30
N HIS A 124 1.79 15.83 -0.69
CA HIS A 124 0.36 16.13 -0.69
C HIS A 124 -0.12 16.72 -2.03
N SER A 125 0.36 17.92 -2.42
CA SER A 125 -0.23 18.68 -3.54
C SER A 125 0.09 18.14 -4.93
N LYS A 126 1.10 17.26 -5.07
CA LYS A 126 1.50 16.63 -6.34
C LYS A 126 1.27 15.13 -6.33
N HIS A 127 1.87 14.39 -5.39
CA HIS A 127 1.80 12.91 -5.42
C HIS A 127 0.37 12.42 -5.10
N HIS A 128 -0.20 12.80 -3.94
CA HIS A 128 -1.57 12.40 -3.58
C HIS A 128 -2.62 12.92 -4.58
N GLN A 129 -2.47 14.18 -5.02
CA GLN A 129 -3.32 14.76 -6.07
C GLN A 129 -3.27 13.98 -7.40
N THR A 130 -2.10 13.47 -7.80
CA THR A 130 -1.95 12.68 -9.04
C THR A 130 -2.69 11.35 -8.93
N TYR A 131 -2.59 10.66 -7.79
CA TYR A 131 -3.36 9.44 -7.55
C TYR A 131 -4.87 9.71 -7.66
N ILE A 132 -5.37 10.79 -7.08
CA ILE A 132 -6.80 11.14 -7.13
C ILE A 132 -7.27 11.46 -8.56
N THR A 133 -6.50 12.25 -9.31
CA THR A 133 -6.81 12.58 -10.71
C THR A 133 -6.91 11.31 -11.57
N ASN A 134 -5.94 10.41 -11.44
CA ASN A 134 -5.89 9.17 -12.22
C ASN A 134 -6.94 8.15 -11.76
N LEU A 135 -7.24 8.08 -10.46
CA LEU A 135 -8.30 7.26 -9.89
C LEU A 135 -9.66 7.65 -10.46
N ASN A 136 -9.98 8.96 -10.47
CA ASN A 136 -11.22 9.48 -11.02
C ASN A 136 -11.37 9.17 -12.51
N ALA A 137 -10.28 9.29 -13.29
CA ALA A 137 -10.28 8.92 -14.70
C ALA A 137 -10.52 7.41 -14.89
N ALA A 138 -9.84 6.56 -14.11
CA ALA A 138 -10.02 5.11 -14.18
C ALA A 138 -11.43 4.66 -13.79
N LEU A 139 -12.03 5.26 -12.74
CA LEU A 139 -13.39 4.97 -12.30
C LEU A 139 -14.46 5.38 -13.33
N ALA A 140 -14.27 6.51 -14.02
CA ALA A 140 -15.18 6.95 -15.08
C ALA A 140 -15.19 5.96 -16.27
N THR A 141 -14.01 5.51 -16.70
CA THR A 141 -13.88 4.48 -17.75
C THR A 141 -14.43 3.13 -17.27
N TYR A 142 -14.14 2.75 -16.02
CA TYR A 142 -14.63 1.49 -15.44
C TYR A 142 -16.15 1.44 -15.38
N ALA A 143 -16.81 2.51 -14.94
CA ALA A 143 -18.27 2.59 -14.91
C ALA A 143 -18.89 2.47 -16.30
N THR A 144 -18.26 3.08 -17.32
CA THR A 144 -18.68 2.94 -18.73
C THR A 144 -18.56 1.48 -19.19
N ALA A 145 -17.43 0.83 -18.89
CA ALA A 145 -17.20 -0.56 -19.23
C ALA A 145 -18.14 -1.53 -18.47
N THR A 146 -18.46 -1.24 -17.21
CA THR A 146 -19.46 -2.00 -16.43
C THR A 146 -20.86 -1.86 -17.03
N ALA A 147 -21.28 -0.66 -17.39
CA ALA A 147 -22.59 -0.42 -18.03
C ALA A 147 -22.70 -1.10 -19.42
N ALA A 148 -21.59 -1.20 -20.16
CA ALA A 148 -21.51 -1.88 -21.44
C ALA A 148 -21.34 -3.42 -21.35
N GLY A 149 -21.10 -3.99 -20.16
CA GLY A 149 -20.74 -5.40 -20.00
C GLY A 149 -19.34 -5.76 -20.55
N ASP A 150 -18.49 -4.76 -20.79
CA ASP A 150 -17.14 -4.92 -21.35
C ASP A 150 -16.17 -5.44 -20.27
N ILE A 151 -16.12 -6.76 -20.13
CA ILE A 151 -15.21 -7.45 -19.21
C ILE A 151 -13.73 -7.22 -19.58
N PRO A 152 -13.28 -7.29 -20.85
CA PRO A 152 -11.89 -6.97 -21.22
C PRO A 152 -11.41 -5.61 -20.72
N THR A 153 -12.19 -4.53 -20.91
CA THR A 153 -11.81 -3.19 -20.42
C THR A 153 -11.83 -3.11 -18.89
N GLN A 154 -12.82 -3.73 -18.23
CA GLN A 154 -12.85 -3.79 -16.76
C GLN A 154 -11.58 -4.47 -16.19
N LEU A 155 -11.14 -5.58 -16.78
CA LEU A 155 -9.91 -6.26 -16.38
C LEU A 155 -8.66 -5.42 -16.66
N GLY A 156 -8.58 -4.78 -17.82
CA GLY A 156 -7.46 -3.89 -18.19
C GLY A 156 -7.27 -2.69 -17.25
N LEU A 157 -8.37 -2.21 -16.63
CA LEU A 157 -8.33 -1.09 -15.69
C LEU A 157 -7.93 -1.48 -14.25
N GLN A 158 -7.90 -2.76 -13.89
CA GLN A 158 -7.67 -3.19 -12.50
C GLN A 158 -6.34 -2.69 -11.94
N GLN A 159 -5.26 -2.70 -12.71
CA GLN A 159 -3.96 -2.20 -12.25
C GLN A 159 -3.97 -0.69 -11.99
N ALA A 160 -4.65 0.08 -12.84
CA ALA A 160 -4.79 1.53 -12.67
C ALA A 160 -5.65 1.87 -11.44
N LEU A 161 -6.74 1.13 -11.23
CA LEU A 161 -7.59 1.26 -10.04
C LEU A 161 -6.84 0.86 -8.76
N LYS A 162 -6.08 -0.24 -8.78
CA LYS A 162 -5.29 -0.71 -7.64
C LYS A 162 -4.20 0.30 -7.26
N PHE A 163 -3.44 0.78 -8.23
CA PHE A 163 -2.32 1.70 -7.98
C PHE A 163 -2.79 3.09 -7.52
N ASN A 164 -3.77 3.68 -8.21
CA ASN A 164 -4.23 5.04 -7.89
C ASN A 164 -5.24 5.06 -6.74
N GLY A 165 -6.09 4.03 -6.63
CA GLY A 165 -6.99 3.84 -5.50
C GLY A 165 -6.22 3.53 -4.23
N GLY A 166 -5.27 2.61 -4.29
CA GLY A 166 -4.35 2.32 -3.20
C GLY A 166 -3.49 3.54 -2.82
N GLY A 167 -3.01 4.30 -3.81
CA GLY A 167 -2.30 5.56 -3.57
C GLY A 167 -3.15 6.57 -2.81
N HIS A 168 -4.42 6.75 -3.21
CA HIS A 168 -5.35 7.61 -2.47
C HIS A 168 -5.60 7.09 -1.04
N ILE A 169 -5.88 5.79 -0.87
CA ILE A 169 -6.12 5.15 0.43
C ILE A 169 -4.93 5.36 1.37
N ASN A 170 -3.73 4.99 0.91
CA ASN A 170 -2.53 4.96 1.74
C ASN A 170 -2.16 6.36 2.25
N HIS A 171 -2.20 7.37 1.36
CA HIS A 171 -1.88 8.75 1.75
C HIS A 171 -2.95 9.36 2.64
N SER A 172 -4.25 9.11 2.37
CA SER A 172 -5.32 9.58 3.26
C SER A 172 -5.19 9.01 4.68
N LEU A 173 -4.78 7.73 4.80
CA LEU A 173 -4.48 7.14 6.11
C LEU A 173 -3.21 7.75 6.76
N PHE A 174 -2.19 8.03 5.94
CA PHE A 174 -0.89 8.57 6.36
C PHE A 174 -1.00 9.95 6.99
N TRP A 175 -1.71 10.89 6.36
CA TRP A 175 -1.84 12.27 6.87
C TRP A 175 -2.50 12.34 8.24
N GLU A 176 -3.49 11.49 8.50
CA GLU A 176 -4.13 11.42 9.81
C GLU A 176 -3.27 10.69 10.85
N ASN A 177 -2.45 9.71 10.44
CA ASN A 177 -1.51 9.05 11.36
C ASN A 177 -0.23 9.85 11.63
N LEU A 178 -0.21 11.13 11.28
CA LEU A 178 0.85 12.08 11.60
C LEU A 178 0.31 13.24 12.44
N ALA A 179 1.15 13.78 13.32
CA ALA A 179 0.85 14.92 14.16
C ALA A 179 2.13 15.72 14.47
N PRO A 180 2.04 17.03 14.77
CA PRO A 180 3.19 17.83 15.18
C PRO A 180 3.89 17.25 16.41
N ALA A 181 5.23 17.28 16.44
CA ALA A 181 6.04 16.64 17.48
C ALA A 181 5.84 17.23 18.90
N ASN A 182 5.20 18.40 19.01
CA ASN A 182 4.81 19.04 20.28
C ASN A 182 3.39 18.69 20.74
N SER A 183 2.63 17.89 19.98
CA SER A 183 1.29 17.44 20.34
C SER A 183 1.30 16.48 21.54
N SER A 184 0.18 16.40 22.28
CA SER A 184 -0.08 15.30 23.22
C SER A 184 -0.13 13.94 22.52
N ASP A 185 -0.48 13.95 21.23
CA ASP A 185 -0.92 12.77 20.49
C ASP A 185 0.27 11.94 19.96
N VAL A 186 1.51 12.46 20.05
CA VAL A 186 2.74 11.74 19.64
C VAL A 186 3.34 10.84 20.73
N LYS A 187 2.65 10.66 21.87
CA LYS A 187 3.10 9.83 23.00
C LYS A 187 2.24 8.58 23.15
N LEU A 188 2.75 7.42 22.72
CA LEU A 188 2.07 6.11 22.79
C LEU A 188 1.40 5.86 24.15
N ALA A 189 2.16 5.91 25.25
CA ALA A 189 1.66 5.57 26.58
C ALA A 189 0.49 6.43 27.09
N THR A 190 0.32 7.66 26.58
CA THR A 190 -0.76 8.57 27.01
C THR A 190 -1.88 8.72 25.99
N ALA A 191 -1.57 8.65 24.69
CA ALA A 191 -2.53 8.84 23.60
C ALA A 191 -3.14 7.52 23.10
N ALA A 192 -2.49 6.38 23.33
CA ALA A 192 -2.92 5.07 22.85
C ALA A 192 -2.67 3.95 23.88
N PRO A 193 -3.27 4.01 25.08
CA PRO A 193 -2.99 3.08 26.16
C PRO A 193 -3.33 1.62 25.84
N LYS A 194 -4.39 1.34 25.07
CA LYS A 194 -4.75 -0.05 24.71
C LYS A 194 -3.91 -0.61 23.58
N LEU A 195 -3.52 0.22 22.62
CA LEU A 195 -2.51 -0.15 21.64
C LEU A 195 -1.13 -0.39 22.29
N ALA A 196 -0.76 0.42 23.29
CA ALA A 196 0.49 0.25 24.04
C ALA A 196 0.53 -1.10 24.79
N GLU A 197 -0.54 -1.44 25.51
CA GLU A 197 -0.73 -2.72 26.19
C GLU A 197 -0.56 -3.88 25.19
N ARG A 198 -1.25 -3.81 24.04
CA ARG A 198 -1.18 -4.85 22.99
C ARG A 198 0.18 -4.94 22.29
N ILE A 199 0.88 -3.82 22.11
CA ILE A 199 2.25 -3.80 21.59
C ILE A 199 3.20 -4.51 22.57
N ALA A 200 3.06 -4.25 23.87
CA ALA A 200 3.85 -4.93 24.90
C ALA A 200 3.55 -6.43 24.97
N GLU A 201 2.29 -6.86 24.84
CA GLU A 201 1.94 -8.29 24.72
C GLU A 201 2.61 -8.96 23.51
N THR A 202 2.69 -8.25 22.37
CA THR A 202 3.09 -8.84 21.09
C THR A 202 4.61 -8.83 20.87
N TRP A 203 5.31 -7.78 21.32
CA TRP A 203 6.76 -7.58 21.12
C TRP A 203 7.57 -7.46 22.43
N GLY A 204 6.92 -7.56 23.60
CA GLY A 204 7.54 -7.39 24.92
C GLY A 204 7.72 -5.93 25.35
N ALA A 205 8.08 -5.04 24.42
CA ALA A 205 8.30 -3.61 24.68
C ALA A 205 8.10 -2.74 23.42
N GLU A 206 7.87 -1.44 23.61
CA GLU A 206 7.74 -0.44 22.53
C GLU A 206 9.00 -0.37 21.66
N GLU A 207 10.19 -0.43 22.28
CA GLU A 207 11.48 -0.40 21.59
C GLU A 207 11.64 -1.62 20.67
N LYS A 208 11.21 -2.79 21.13
CA LYS A 208 11.29 -4.05 20.37
C LYS A 208 10.30 -4.06 19.20
N PHE A 209 9.14 -3.43 19.37
CA PHE A 209 8.23 -3.15 18.26
C PHE A 209 8.85 -2.18 17.25
N LYS A 210 9.41 -1.05 17.70
CA LYS A 210 10.08 -0.06 16.83
C LYS A 210 11.26 -0.66 16.06
N GLU A 211 12.08 -1.50 16.70
CA GLU A 211 13.15 -2.27 16.06
C GLU A 211 12.61 -3.20 14.94
N ALA A 212 11.56 -3.98 15.23
CA ALA A 212 10.94 -4.88 14.27
C ALA A 212 10.32 -4.12 13.09
N PHE A 213 9.65 -2.99 13.36
CA PHE A 213 9.03 -2.14 12.34
C PHE A 213 10.07 -1.47 11.45
N ALA A 214 11.12 -0.89 12.04
CA ALA A 214 12.23 -0.31 11.29
C ALA A 214 12.93 -1.35 10.39
N LYS A 215 13.13 -2.58 10.88
CA LYS A 215 13.66 -3.68 10.08
C LYS A 215 12.76 -4.01 8.88
N ALA A 216 11.44 -4.01 9.05
CA ALA A 216 10.50 -4.24 7.97
C ALA A 216 10.56 -3.12 6.91
N LEU A 217 10.50 -1.86 7.33
CA LEU A 217 10.59 -0.68 6.43
C LEU A 217 11.90 -0.66 5.63
N LEU A 218 13.03 -0.88 6.29
CA LEU A 218 14.35 -0.84 5.64
C LEU A 218 14.58 -2.02 4.69
N GLY A 219 13.92 -3.16 4.95
CA GLY A 219 13.92 -4.35 4.10
C GLY A 219 13.08 -4.25 2.82
N ILE A 220 12.26 -3.19 2.66
CA ILE A 220 11.50 -2.95 1.41
C ILE A 220 12.48 -2.74 0.24
N GLN A 221 12.25 -3.47 -0.84
CA GLN A 221 12.99 -3.40 -2.09
C GLN A 221 12.17 -2.62 -3.13
N GLY A 222 12.72 -1.49 -3.60
CA GLY A 222 11.96 -0.53 -4.41
C GLY A 222 10.94 0.24 -3.56
N SER A 223 9.85 0.67 -4.20
CA SER A 223 8.79 1.44 -3.55
C SER A 223 7.82 0.57 -2.74
N GLY A 224 7.31 1.11 -1.63
CA GLY A 224 6.30 0.44 -0.83
C GLY A 224 6.02 1.16 0.50
N TRP A 225 5.26 0.48 1.35
CA TRP A 225 4.83 0.94 2.66
C TRP A 225 5.06 -0.12 3.73
N GLY A 226 5.25 0.30 4.98
CA GLY A 226 5.12 -0.57 6.15
C GLY A 226 3.92 -0.16 6.99
N TRP A 227 3.18 -1.15 7.50
CA TRP A 227 1.92 -0.96 8.22
C TRP A 227 1.93 -1.72 9.54
N LEU A 228 1.37 -1.09 10.57
CA LEU A 228 0.84 -1.81 11.73
C LEU A 228 -0.62 -2.12 11.45
N VAL A 229 -1.02 -3.38 11.57
CA VAL A 229 -2.39 -3.83 11.32
C VAL A 229 -2.92 -4.65 12.49
N LYS A 230 -4.24 -4.57 12.74
CA LYS A 230 -4.97 -5.48 13.62
C LYS A 230 -5.69 -6.54 12.78
N MET A 231 -5.57 -7.80 13.16
CA MET A 231 -6.26 -8.94 12.56
C MET A 231 -7.53 -9.26 13.36
N GLU A 232 -8.70 -8.77 12.93
CA GLU A 232 -9.99 -8.95 13.64
C GLU A 232 -10.36 -10.43 13.79
N GLY A 233 -10.14 -11.23 12.74
CA GLY A 233 -10.40 -12.68 12.74
C GLY A 233 -9.44 -13.51 13.61
N GLU A 234 -8.38 -12.90 14.14
CA GLU A 234 -7.36 -13.56 14.97
C GLU A 234 -7.33 -12.95 16.38
N GLY A 235 -8.51 -12.67 16.93
CA GLY A 235 -8.66 -12.12 18.29
C GLY A 235 -8.06 -10.72 18.46
N GLY A 236 -7.89 -9.95 17.38
CA GLY A 236 -7.25 -8.64 17.40
C GLY A 236 -5.72 -8.69 17.57
N ARG A 237 -5.07 -9.75 17.10
CA ARG A 237 -3.59 -9.86 17.02
C ARG A 237 -3.03 -8.72 16.18
N LEU A 238 -1.91 -8.13 16.62
CA LEU A 238 -1.17 -7.16 15.81
C LEU A 238 -0.21 -7.86 14.84
N ALA A 239 0.00 -7.25 13.67
CA ALA A 239 1.00 -7.68 12.71
C ALA A 239 1.71 -6.47 12.10
N ILE A 240 2.98 -6.65 11.74
CA ILE A 240 3.72 -5.74 10.87
C ILE A 240 3.69 -6.36 9.48
N VAL A 241 3.14 -5.63 8.52
CA VAL A 241 3.08 -6.05 7.11
C VAL A 241 3.69 -4.97 6.24
N THR A 242 4.23 -5.36 5.09
CA THR A 242 4.68 -4.43 4.05
C THR A 242 3.87 -4.61 2.79
N THR A 243 3.59 -3.51 2.09
CA THR A 243 2.91 -3.55 0.79
C THR A 243 3.80 -2.94 -0.28
N LYS A 244 3.79 -3.54 -1.48
CA LYS A 244 4.57 -3.10 -2.64
C LYS A 244 3.88 -1.92 -3.31
N ASP A 245 4.67 -0.99 -3.85
CA ASP A 245 4.19 0.18 -4.60
C ASP A 245 3.10 0.94 -3.81
N GLN A 246 1.88 0.98 -4.34
CA GLN A 246 0.71 1.58 -3.69
C GLN A 246 -0.35 0.54 -3.30
N ASP A 247 0.00 -0.75 -3.20
CA ASP A 247 -0.94 -1.76 -2.75
C ASP A 247 -1.46 -1.39 -1.33
N PRO A 248 -2.79 -1.27 -1.12
CA PRO A 248 -3.34 -0.89 0.17
C PRO A 248 -3.64 -2.11 1.03
N VAL A 249 -3.62 -1.94 2.36
CA VAL A 249 -4.08 -2.96 3.32
C VAL A 249 -5.60 -3.03 3.26
N VAL A 250 -6.15 -3.83 2.35
CA VAL A 250 -7.60 -4.01 2.16
C VAL A 250 -8.05 -5.46 2.34
N GLY A 251 -7.21 -6.33 2.89
CA GLY A 251 -7.54 -7.74 3.11
C GLY A 251 -8.77 -7.93 4.02
N PRO A 252 -9.46 -9.08 3.93
CA PRO A 252 -10.54 -9.42 4.85
C PRO A 252 -10.02 -9.52 6.28
N GLY A 253 -10.64 -8.79 7.22
CA GLY A 253 -10.26 -8.79 8.64
C GLY A 253 -9.00 -8.01 9.00
N GLU A 254 -8.32 -7.39 8.02
CA GLU A 254 -7.19 -6.49 8.26
C GLU A 254 -7.71 -5.07 8.55
N VAL A 255 -7.29 -4.49 9.68
CA VAL A 255 -7.54 -3.07 10.02
C VAL A 255 -6.22 -2.33 10.01
N PRO A 256 -5.99 -1.36 9.09
CA PRO A 256 -4.80 -0.54 9.11
C PRO A 256 -4.85 0.42 10.31
N ILE A 257 -3.82 0.37 11.16
CA ILE A 257 -3.69 1.26 12.33
C ILE A 257 -2.91 2.51 11.91
N PHE A 258 -1.65 2.33 11.50
CA PHE A 258 -0.85 3.40 10.90
C PHE A 258 0.05 2.83 9.79
N GLY A 259 0.39 3.70 8.83
CA GLY A 259 1.33 3.43 7.75
C GLY A 259 2.53 4.37 7.78
N VAL A 260 3.64 3.92 7.19
CA VAL A 260 4.82 4.73 6.87
C VAL A 260 5.15 4.54 5.40
N ASP A 261 5.18 5.65 4.65
CA ASP A 261 5.57 5.68 3.25
C ASP A 261 7.08 5.47 3.11
N MET A 262 7.50 4.46 2.36
CA MET A 262 8.92 4.19 2.06
C MET A 262 9.26 4.40 0.58
N TRP A 263 8.39 5.04 -0.19
CA TRP A 263 8.76 5.63 -1.47
C TRP A 263 9.80 6.73 -1.27
N GLU A 264 10.73 6.86 -2.22
CA GLU A 264 11.79 7.86 -2.12
C GLU A 264 11.24 9.31 -2.07
N HIS A 265 10.08 9.59 -2.68
CA HIS A 265 9.45 10.91 -2.58
C HIS A 265 9.12 11.35 -1.14
N ALA A 266 8.96 10.40 -0.21
CA ALA A 266 8.60 10.68 1.18
C ALA A 266 9.79 11.17 2.03
N TYR A 267 11.04 11.03 1.55
CA TYR A 267 12.22 11.36 2.34
C TYR A 267 13.41 11.94 1.56
N TYR A 268 13.56 11.67 0.25
CA TYR A 268 14.84 11.83 -0.46
C TYR A 268 15.33 13.29 -0.52
N LEU A 269 14.43 14.27 -0.57
CA LEU A 269 14.82 15.70 -0.57
C LEU A 269 15.48 16.17 0.73
N GLN A 270 15.24 15.48 1.85
CA GLN A 270 15.77 15.82 3.17
C GLN A 270 16.84 14.82 3.65
N TYR A 271 16.64 13.54 3.36
CA TYR A 271 17.47 12.45 3.86
C TYR A 271 18.35 11.79 2.78
N LEU A 272 18.22 12.18 1.51
CA LEU A 272 18.89 11.55 0.36
C LEU A 272 18.66 10.02 0.38
N ASN A 273 19.70 9.22 0.12
CA ASN A 273 19.67 7.77 0.27
C ASN A 273 19.60 7.27 1.73
N GLY A 274 19.63 8.18 2.71
CA GLY A 274 19.66 7.92 4.15
C GLY A 274 18.32 7.49 4.76
N LYS A 275 17.60 6.56 4.12
CA LYS A 275 16.26 6.12 4.56
C LYS A 275 16.18 5.64 6.02
N ALA A 276 17.29 5.19 6.61
CA ALA A 276 17.39 4.87 8.04
C ALA A 276 17.17 6.09 8.96
N ALA A 277 17.66 7.28 8.58
CA ALA A 277 17.47 8.50 9.36
C ALA A 277 16.01 8.99 9.29
N TYR A 278 15.35 8.86 8.13
CA TYR A 278 13.90 9.10 7.99
C TYR A 278 13.09 8.18 8.93
N VAL A 279 13.36 6.87 8.88
CA VAL A 279 12.69 5.87 9.72
C VAL A 279 12.93 6.10 11.22
N GLN A 280 14.07 6.68 11.61
CA GLN A 280 14.32 7.07 13.01
C GLN A 280 13.52 8.31 13.43
N ASN A 281 13.42 9.32 12.55
CA ASN A 281 12.77 10.58 12.88
C ASN A 281 11.23 10.51 12.85
N ILE A 282 10.63 9.71 11.97
CA ILE A 282 9.16 9.68 11.81
C ILE A 282 8.40 9.25 13.08
N TRP A 283 9.03 8.47 13.97
CA TRP A 283 8.46 8.12 15.28
C TRP A 283 8.14 9.33 16.16
N SER A 284 8.77 10.49 15.95
CA SER A 284 8.51 11.73 16.70
C SER A 284 7.23 12.45 16.26
N VAL A 285 6.67 12.08 15.10
CA VAL A 285 5.48 12.70 14.48
C VAL A 285 4.36 11.70 14.21
N LEU A 286 4.45 10.45 14.68
CA LEU A 286 3.31 9.52 14.58
C LEU A 286 2.18 9.93 15.52
N ASN A 287 0.97 10.05 14.98
CA ASN A 287 -0.25 10.31 15.73
C ASN A 287 -0.78 9.02 16.35
N TRP A 288 -0.43 8.78 17.61
CA TRP A 288 -0.88 7.61 18.35
C TRP A 288 -2.36 7.67 18.70
N LYS A 289 -2.95 8.86 18.87
CA LYS A 289 -4.40 8.99 19.10
C LYS A 289 -5.20 8.40 17.94
N THR A 290 -4.86 8.74 16.69
CA THR A 290 -5.46 8.12 15.50
C THR A 290 -5.17 6.63 15.42
N ALA A 291 -3.99 6.18 15.87
CA ALA A 291 -3.67 4.76 15.95
C ALA A 291 -4.54 4.01 16.98
N GLU A 292 -4.81 4.58 18.16
CA GLU A 292 -5.74 4.02 19.16
C GLU A 292 -7.16 3.95 18.59
N GLU A 293 -7.65 5.02 17.97
CA GLU A 293 -9.00 5.09 17.37
C GLU A 293 -9.19 3.99 16.32
N ARG A 294 -8.19 3.75 15.45
CA ARG A 294 -8.21 2.67 14.45
C ARG A 294 -7.98 1.27 15.05
N PHE A 295 -7.20 1.16 16.14
CA PHE A 295 -7.01 -0.10 16.86
C PHE A 295 -8.29 -0.55 17.59
N LEU A 296 -9.02 0.38 18.20
CA LEU A 296 -10.29 0.10 18.88
C LEU A 296 -11.46 -0.05 17.90
N GLY A 297 -11.48 0.73 16.81
CA GLY A 297 -12.50 0.69 15.77
C GLY A 297 -12.43 -0.54 14.85
N THR A 298 -13.36 -0.64 13.91
CA THR A 298 -13.42 -1.74 12.93
C THR A 298 -12.65 -1.40 11.64
N ARG A 299 -12.46 -2.42 10.77
CA ARG A 299 -12.02 -2.19 9.37
C ARG A 299 -12.85 -1.11 8.65
N ALA A 300 -14.16 -1.03 8.89
CA ALA A 300 -15.02 -0.05 8.24
C ALA A 300 -14.80 1.38 8.77
N ASP A 301 -14.45 1.50 10.06
CA ASP A 301 -14.17 2.79 10.69
C ASP A 301 -12.84 3.37 10.22
N ALA A 302 -11.80 2.53 10.09
CA ALA A 302 -10.49 2.94 9.58
C ALA A 302 -10.56 3.55 8.15
N PHE A 303 -11.52 3.13 7.33
CA PHE A 303 -11.74 3.68 5.98
C PHE A 303 -12.79 4.80 5.91
N LYS A 304 -13.34 5.25 7.04
CA LYS A 304 -14.34 6.33 7.08
C LYS A 304 -13.80 7.65 6.50
N THR A 305 -12.51 7.92 6.71
CA THR A 305 -11.74 9.03 6.13
C THR A 305 -11.87 9.18 4.62
N LEU A 306 -11.93 8.06 3.88
CA LEU A 306 -12.05 8.08 2.42
C LEU A 306 -13.38 8.70 1.97
N LYS A 307 -14.41 8.67 2.82
CA LYS A 307 -15.72 9.30 2.55
C LYS A 307 -15.69 10.82 2.69
N ALA A 308 -14.72 11.37 3.43
CA ALA A 308 -14.50 12.82 3.52
C ALA A 308 -13.69 13.36 2.33
N SER A 309 -13.10 12.47 1.53
CA SER A 309 -12.33 12.80 0.33
C SER A 309 -13.19 12.73 -0.95
N ILE A 310 -14.50 12.99 -0.85
CA ILE A 310 -15.46 12.92 -1.94
C ILE A 310 -16.16 14.26 -2.09
#